data_AF-A0A561P3T4-F1
#
_entry.id   AF-A0A561P3T4-F1
#
_cell.length_a   1.000
_cell.length_b   1.000
_cell.length_c   1.000
_cell.angle_alpha   90.00
_cell.angle_beta   90.00
_cell.angle_gamma   90.00
#
_symmetry.space_group_name_H-M   'P 1'
#
loop_
_entity.id
_entity.type
_entity.pdbx_description
1 polymer ?
#
loop_
_entity_poly.entity_id
_entity_poly.type
_entity_poly.pdbx_seq_one_letter_code
_entity_poly.pdbx_strand_id
1 'polypeptide(L)'
;MKEQKKHQARIIIYWIATALVIFQLGSGGVGDVLRLPAVIAGMTHLGYPVYFSMILGIWKVLGAIAIAIPGQPRLKEWAYAGAVFDLSGAAFSHLAVGDSAVKLIGPLLFLAFAIISWALRPESRRYVALA
;
A
#
# COMPACT_ATOMS: atom_id res chain seq x y z
N MET A 1 -34.18 2.52 1.24
CA MET A 1 -33.37 3.77 1.19
C MET A 1 -32.11 3.74 2.10
N LYS A 2 -32.19 3.35 3.38
CA LYS A 2 -31.01 3.32 4.28
C LYS A 2 -29.89 2.38 3.82
N GLU A 3 -30.23 1.15 3.42
CA GLU A 3 -29.23 0.16 2.94
C GLU A 3 -28.53 0.60 1.66
N GLN A 4 -29.24 1.25 0.74
CA GLN A 4 -28.65 1.78 -0.49
C GLN A 4 -27.64 2.89 -0.20
N LYS A 5 -27.96 3.82 0.72
CA LYS A 5 -27.01 4.86 1.15
C LYS A 5 -25.75 4.25 1.80
N LYS A 6 -25.90 3.21 2.62
CA LYS A 6 -24.79 2.48 3.25
C LYS A 6 -23.89 1.78 2.22
N HIS A 7 -24.48 1.18 1.19
CA HIS A 7 -23.74 0.57 0.09
C HIS A 7 -22.93 1.60 -0.72
N GLN A 8 -23.54 2.75 -1.06
CA GLN A 8 -22.84 3.82 -1.77
C GLN A 8 -21.67 4.39 -0.96
N ALA A 9 -21.87 4.64 0.34
CA ALA A 9 -20.81 5.12 1.22
C ALA A 9 -19.62 4.14 1.26
N ARG A 10 -19.87 2.82 1.34
CA ARG A 10 -18.81 1.80 1.30
C ARG A 10 -18.00 1.85 0.00
N ILE A 11 -18.67 1.99 -1.15
CA ILE A 11 -18.00 2.09 -2.45
C ILE A 11 -17.13 3.34 -2.53
N ILE A 12 -17.64 4.48 -2.05
CA ILE A 12 -16.89 5.74 -2.04
C ILE A 12 -15.64 5.60 -1.17
N ILE A 13 -15.79 5.13 0.08
CA ILE A 13 -14.66 4.93 1.00
C ILE A 13 -13.63 3.96 0.41
N TYR A 14 -14.10 2.85 -0.18
CA TYR A 14 -13.24 1.89 -0.86
C TYR A 14 -12.41 2.55 -1.96
N TRP A 15 -13.02 3.32 -2.87
CA TRP A 15 -12.29 3.92 -3.99
C TRP A 15 -11.35 5.04 -3.55
N ILE A 16 -11.70 5.83 -2.53
CA ILE A 16 -10.80 6.81 -1.93
C ILE A 16 -9.57 6.10 -1.34
N ALA A 17 -9.79 5.10 -0.48
CA ALA A 17 -8.69 4.35 0.12
C ALA A 17 -7.83 3.64 -0.94
N THR A 18 -8.47 3.06 -1.96
CA THR A 18 -7.77 2.39 -3.08
C THR A 18 -6.90 3.37 -3.85
N ALA A 19 -7.42 4.55 -4.19
CA ALA A 19 -6.67 5.57 -4.92
C ALA A 19 -5.44 6.03 -4.13
N LEU A 20 -5.58 6.24 -2.82
CA LEU A 20 -4.47 6.62 -1.94
C LEU A 20 -3.40 5.53 -1.85
N VAL A 21 -3.81 4.25 -1.78
CA VAL A 21 -2.87 3.11 -1.77
C VAL A 21 -2.14 2.97 -3.11
N ILE A 22 -2.87 3.07 -4.23
CA ILE A 22 -2.27 3.04 -5.57
C ILE A 22 -1.29 4.20 -5.74
N PHE A 23 -1.66 5.40 -5.29
CA PHE A 23 -0.79 6.57 -5.35
C PHE A 23 0.48 6.36 -4.52
N GLN A 24 0.35 5.87 -3.29
CA GLN A 24 1.50 5.63 -2.40
C GLN A 24 2.44 4.57 -2.97
N LEU A 25 1.92 3.42 -3.40
CA LEU A 25 2.73 2.35 -3.98
C LEU A 25 3.31 2.75 -5.35
N GLY A 26 2.51 3.40 -6.20
CA GLY A 26 2.93 3.79 -7.54
C GLY A 26 3.98 4.90 -7.52
N SER A 27 3.69 6.03 -6.88
CA SER A 27 4.62 7.16 -6.81
C SER A 27 5.84 6.86 -5.93
N GLY A 28 5.65 6.19 -4.78
CA GLY A 28 6.74 5.74 -3.93
C GLY A 28 7.62 4.73 -4.65
N GLY A 29 7.03 3.74 -5.32
CA GLY A 29 7.76 2.74 -6.09
C GLY A 29 8.53 3.31 -7.28
N VAL A 30 7.96 4.30 -7.98
CA VAL A 30 8.70 5.04 -9.03
C VAL A 30 9.87 5.82 -8.42
N GLY A 31 9.67 6.49 -7.29
CA GLY A 31 10.76 7.18 -6.59
C GLY A 31 11.89 6.25 -6.15
N ASP A 32 11.53 5.06 -5.68
CA ASP A 32 12.44 3.96 -5.32
C ASP A 32 13.25 3.45 -6.52
N VAL A 33 12.61 3.25 -7.68
CA VAL A 33 13.26 2.79 -8.92
C VAL A 33 14.19 3.87 -9.49
N LEU A 34 13.74 5.12 -9.50
CA LEU A 34 14.51 6.27 -9.98
C LEU A 34 15.61 6.71 -9.00
N ARG A 35 15.64 6.13 -7.80
CA ARG A 35 16.62 6.43 -6.75
C ARG A 35 16.67 7.93 -6.44
N LEU A 36 15.50 8.55 -6.28
CA LEU A 36 15.43 9.98 -5.98
C LEU A 36 16.24 10.30 -4.72
N PRO A 37 16.96 11.44 -4.66
CA PRO A 37 17.86 11.74 -3.54
C PRO A 37 17.21 11.62 -2.16
N ALA A 38 15.96 12.06 -2.01
CA ALA A 38 15.21 11.93 -0.76
C ALA A 38 14.91 10.48 -0.36
N VAL A 39 14.65 9.60 -1.34
CA VAL A 39 14.41 8.17 -1.12
C VAL A 39 15.70 7.48 -0.69
N ILE A 40 16.80 7.75 -1.39
CA ILE A 40 18.11 7.18 -1.04
C ILE A 40 18.54 7.62 0.35
N ALA A 41 18.39 8.91 0.68
CA ALA A 41 18.67 9.41 2.02
C ALA A 41 17.84 8.68 3.10
N GLY A 42 16.55 8.44 2.84
CA GLY A 42 15.68 7.65 3.72
C GLY A 42 16.14 6.20 3.87
N MET A 43 16.47 5.52 2.77
CA MET A 43 16.96 4.14 2.78
C MET A 43 18.27 4.00 3.57
N THR A 44 19.22 4.92 3.34
CA THR A 44 20.49 4.93 4.07
C THR A 44 20.32 5.24 5.55
N HIS A 45 19.41 6.16 5.89
CA HIS A 45 19.07 6.47 7.28
C HIS A 45 18.51 5.25 8.01
N LEU A 46 17.66 4.47 7.33
CA LEU A 46 17.12 3.22 7.84
C LEU A 46 18.11 2.05 7.81
N GLY A 47 19.34 2.24 7.32
CA GLY A 47 20.38 1.22 7.23
C GLY A 47 20.20 0.22 6.07
N TYR A 48 19.29 0.51 5.12
CA TYR A 48 19.09 -0.35 3.95
C TYR A 48 20.10 -0.08 2.84
N PRO A 49 20.57 -1.14 2.14
CA PRO A 49 21.44 -0.96 1.00
C PRO A 49 20.65 -0.39 -0.21
N VAL A 50 21.31 0.42 -1.04
CA VAL A 50 20.67 1.13 -2.16
C VAL A 50 19.99 0.19 -3.17
N TYR A 51 20.53 -1.01 -3.39
CA TYR A 51 19.90 -1.98 -4.30
C TYR A 51 18.54 -2.47 -3.79
N PHE A 52 18.31 -2.49 -2.47
CA PHE A 52 17.04 -2.90 -1.86
C PHE A 52 15.92 -1.94 -2.28
N SER A 53 16.22 -0.63 -2.32
CA SER A 53 15.30 0.39 -2.85
C SER A 53 14.80 0.02 -4.24
N MET A 54 15.68 -0.37 -5.14
CA MET A 54 15.30 -0.71 -6.52
C MET A 54 14.39 -1.94 -6.59
N ILE A 55 14.70 -2.99 -5.83
CA ILE A 55 13.88 -4.19 -5.75
C ILE A 55 12.49 -3.84 -5.20
N LEU A 56 12.46 -3.16 -4.05
CA LEU A 56 11.22 -2.75 -3.39
C LEU A 56 10.37 -1.85 -4.29
N GLY A 57 10.99 -0.92 -5.01
CA GLY A 57 10.32 -0.03 -5.94
C GLY A 57 9.60 -0.76 -7.07
N ILE A 58 10.26 -1.76 -7.68
CA ILE A 58 9.64 -2.61 -8.70
C ILE A 58 8.41 -3.33 -8.13
N TRP A 59 8.54 -3.94 -6.94
CA TRP A 59 7.43 -4.62 -6.28
C TRP A 59 6.27 -3.68 -5.97
N LYS A 60 6.54 -2.46 -5.50
CA LYS A 60 5.51 -1.44 -5.23
C LYS A 60 4.76 -1.03 -6.50
N VAL A 61 5.47 -0.78 -7.61
CA VAL A 61 4.84 -0.45 -8.89
C VAL A 61 3.96 -1.60 -9.39
N LEU A 62 4.46 -2.83 -9.34
CA LEU A 62 3.67 -4.02 -9.70
C LEU A 62 2.44 -4.20 -8.78
N GLY A 63 2.59 -3.96 -7.48
CA GLY A 63 1.50 -3.96 -6.51
C GLY A 63 0.44 -2.90 -6.82
N ALA A 64 0.84 -1.68 -7.16
CA ALA A 64 -0.07 -0.61 -7.56
C ALA A 64 -0.89 -1.01 -8.80
N ILE A 65 -0.22 -1.57 -9.82
CA ILE A 65 -0.87 -2.07 -11.05
C ILE A 65 -1.87 -3.18 -10.71
N ALA A 66 -1.45 -4.18 -9.92
CA ALA A 66 -2.30 -5.28 -9.46
C ALA A 66 -3.57 -4.81 -8.74
N ILE A 67 -3.46 -3.77 -7.92
CA ILE A 67 -4.60 -3.17 -7.21
C ILE A 67 -5.51 -2.41 -8.18
N ALA A 68 -4.95 -1.68 -9.15
CA ALA A 68 -5.69 -0.87 -10.10
C ALA A 68 -6.55 -1.70 -11.06
N ILE A 69 -5.96 -2.73 -11.70
CA ILE A 69 -6.63 -3.50 -12.75
C ILE A 69 -7.94 -4.15 -12.27
N PRO A 70 -8.97 -4.26 -13.12
CA PRO A 70 -10.18 -5.00 -12.78
C PRO A 70 -9.91 -6.52 -12.70
N GLY A 71 -10.73 -7.25 -11.94
CA GLY A 71 -10.58 -8.70 -11.78
C GLY A 71 -9.37 -9.12 -10.95
N GLN A 72 -8.82 -10.32 -11.18
CA GLN A 72 -7.60 -10.83 -10.51
C GLN A 72 -7.59 -10.85 -8.97
N PRO A 73 -8.53 -11.53 -8.28
CA PRO A 73 -8.54 -11.61 -6.81
C PRO A 73 -7.23 -12.14 -6.21
N ARG A 74 -6.62 -13.16 -6.83
CA ARG A 74 -5.31 -13.72 -6.42
C ARG A 74 -4.24 -12.66 -6.33
N LEU A 75 -4.02 -11.95 -7.44
CA LEU A 75 -2.95 -10.96 -7.51
C LEU A 75 -3.19 -9.78 -6.55
N LYS A 76 -4.46 -9.44 -6.30
CA LYS A 76 -4.80 -8.43 -5.29
C LYS A 76 -4.39 -8.88 -3.91
N GLU A 77 -4.74 -10.08 -3.48
CA GLU A 77 -4.33 -10.56 -2.14
C GLU A 77 -2.81 -10.50 -1.94
N TRP A 78 -2.03 -10.88 -2.95
CA TRP A 78 -0.57 -10.72 -2.93
C TRP A 78 -0.14 -9.25 -2.82
N ALA A 79 -0.73 -8.37 -3.61
CA ALA A 79 -0.41 -6.95 -3.57
C ALA A 79 -0.76 -6.30 -2.21
N TYR A 80 -1.89 -6.66 -1.61
CA TYR A 80 -2.27 -6.15 -0.29
C TYR A 80 -1.40 -6.70 0.83
N ALA A 81 -1.06 -8.00 0.80
CA ALA A 81 -0.11 -8.58 1.75
C ALA A 81 1.26 -7.88 1.64
N GLY A 82 1.76 -7.68 0.42
CA GLY A 82 3.00 -6.93 0.17
C GLY A 82 2.95 -5.51 0.71
N ALA A 83 1.84 -4.78 0.47
CA ALA A 83 1.66 -3.43 1.02
C ALA A 83 1.64 -3.42 2.55
N VAL A 84 1.01 -4.41 3.19
CA VAL A 84 1.00 -4.55 4.65
C VAL A 84 2.42 -4.77 5.17
N PHE A 85 3.19 -5.66 4.55
CA PHE A 85 4.58 -5.94 4.97
C PHE A 85 5.51 -4.75 4.76
N ASP A 86 5.40 -4.06 3.62
CA ASP A 86 6.18 -2.85 3.32
C ASP A 86 5.88 -1.73 4.32
N LEU A 87 4.60 -1.40 4.52
CA LEU A 87 4.21 -0.26 5.36
C LEU A 87 4.41 -0.52 6.86
N SER A 88 4.12 -1.75 7.33
CA SER A 88 4.45 -2.13 8.71
C SER A 88 5.97 -2.21 8.91
N GLY A 89 6.70 -2.80 7.96
CA GLY A 89 8.16 -2.85 7.95
C GLY A 89 8.77 -1.46 8.05
N ALA A 90 8.33 -0.50 7.22
CA ALA A 90 8.77 0.88 7.29
C ALA A 90 8.54 1.53 8.67
N ALA A 91 7.37 1.31 9.28
CA ALA A 91 7.10 1.80 10.63
C ALA A 91 8.05 1.20 11.67
N PHE A 92 8.27 -0.12 11.62
CA PHE A 92 9.21 -0.81 12.51
C PHE A 92 10.66 -0.40 12.28
N SER A 93 11.07 -0.13 11.05
CA SER A 93 12.43 0.32 10.75
C SER A 93 12.71 1.69 11.34
N HIS A 94 11.74 2.62 11.25
CA HIS A 94 11.84 3.92 11.92
C HIS A 94 11.96 3.76 13.45
N LEU A 95 11.17 2.87 14.06
CA LEU A 95 11.31 2.56 15.49
C LEU A 95 12.69 1.98 15.82
N ALA A 96 13.20 1.05 15.01
CA ALA A 96 14.45 0.36 15.25
C ALA A 96 15.67 1.29 15.21
N VAL A 97 15.65 2.33 14.37
CA VAL A 97 16.71 3.35 14.32
C VAL A 97 16.52 4.50 15.31
N GLY A 98 15.47 4.45 16.15
CA GLY A 98 15.22 5.45 17.19
C GLY A 98 14.59 6.75 16.70
N ASP A 99 13.92 6.74 15.55
CA ASP A 99 13.22 7.93 15.06
C ASP A 99 12.04 8.32 15.96
N SER A 100 11.71 9.62 15.95
CA SER A 100 10.51 10.12 16.63
C SER A 100 9.23 9.46 16.11
N ALA A 101 8.22 9.34 16.98
CA ALA A 101 6.90 8.79 16.63
C ALA A 101 6.22 9.47 15.43
N VAL A 102 6.59 10.71 15.10
CA VAL A 102 6.09 11.43 13.93
C VAL A 102 6.41 10.71 12.63
N LYS A 103 7.57 10.02 12.54
CA LYS A 103 7.98 9.26 11.35
C LYS A 103 7.12 8.02 11.10
N LEU A 104 6.43 7.51 12.11
CA LEU A 104 5.54 6.35 11.98
C LEU A 104 4.18 6.73 11.37
N ILE A 105 3.77 8.00 11.47
CA ILE A 105 2.43 8.44 11.06
C ILE A 105 2.19 8.13 9.59
N GLY A 106 3.15 8.44 8.71
CA GLY A 106 3.02 8.19 7.27
C GLY A 106 2.78 6.70 6.96
N PRO A 107 3.71 5.80 7.31
CA PRO A 107 3.54 4.37 7.07
C PRO A 107 2.26 3.79 7.69
N LEU A 108 1.93 4.13 8.94
CA LEU A 108 0.74 3.62 9.62
C LEU A 108 -0.57 4.15 9.02
N LEU A 109 -0.59 5.40 8.57
CA LEU A 109 -1.75 5.97 7.88
C LEU A 109 -2.03 5.24 6.57
N PHE A 110 -1.00 5.02 5.74
CA PHE A 110 -1.15 4.29 4.50
C PHE A 110 -1.44 2.80 4.73
N LEU A 111 -0.95 2.22 5.82
CA LEU A 111 -1.30 0.86 6.23
C LEU A 111 -2.79 0.75 6.55
N ALA A 112 -3.34 1.73 7.28
CA ALA A 112 -4.77 1.80 7.54
C ALA A 112 -5.57 1.92 6.24
N PHE A 113 -5.14 2.76 5.29
CA PHE A 113 -5.80 2.83 3.97
C PHE A 113 -5.72 1.51 3.19
N ALA A 114 -4.59 0.79 3.25
CA ALA A 114 -4.44 -0.52 2.63
C ALA A 114 -5.43 -1.53 3.22
N ILE A 115 -5.56 -1.57 4.55
CA ILE A 115 -6.51 -2.45 5.25
C ILE A 115 -7.95 -2.07 4.94
N ILE A 116 -8.30 -0.78 4.96
CA ILE A 116 -9.66 -0.29 4.63
C ILE A 116 -10.01 -0.65 3.19
N SER A 117 -9.10 -0.38 2.25
CA SER A 117 -9.27 -0.74 0.85
C SER A 117 -9.43 -2.24 0.65
N TRP A 118 -8.66 -3.05 1.39
CA TRP A 118 -8.78 -4.50 1.39
C TRP A 118 -10.13 -4.99 1.92
N ALA A 119 -10.55 -4.49 3.09
CA ALA A 119 -11.77 -4.92 3.77
C ALA A 119 -13.06 -4.50 3.04
N LEU A 120 -13.05 -3.35 2.36
CA LEU A 120 -14.22 -2.78 1.69
C LEU A 120 -14.31 -3.11 0.19
N ARG A 121 -13.37 -3.90 -0.35
CA ARG A 121 -13.33 -4.25 -1.76
C ARG A 121 -14.65 -4.87 -2.25
N PRO A 122 -15.19 -4.51 -3.44
CA PRO A 122 -16.40 -5.14 -3.98
C PRO A 122 -16.23 -6.65 -4.25
N GLU A 123 -17.33 -7.39 -4.26
CA GLU A 123 -17.34 -8.85 -4.49
C GLU A 123 -16.68 -9.26 -5.81
N SER A 124 -16.83 -8.47 -6.88
CA SER A 124 -16.18 -8.69 -8.17
C SER A 124 -14.64 -8.67 -8.11
N ARG A 125 -14.07 -8.19 -7.00
CA ARG A 125 -12.63 -8.14 -6.73
C ARG A 125 -12.20 -9.06 -5.58
N ARG A 126 -13.09 -9.92 -5.09
CA ARG A 126 -12.82 -10.98 -4.11
C ARG A 126 -12.88 -12.33 -4.80
N TYR A 127 -12.35 -13.37 -4.15
CA TYR A 127 -12.75 -14.72 -4.53
C TYR A 127 -14.24 -14.86 -4.27
N VAL A 128 -14.99 -15.25 -5.29
CA VAL A 128 -16.29 -15.85 -5.07
C VAL A 128 -15.98 -17.20 -4.45
N ALA A 129 -16.32 -17.39 -3.17
CA ALA A 129 -16.33 -18.72 -2.60
C ALA A 129 -17.34 -19.52 -3.46
N LEU A 130 -16.83 -20.49 -4.22
CA LEU A 130 -17.70 -21.51 -4.80
C LEU A 130 -18.26 -22.27 -3.58
N ALA A 131 -19.51 -21.97 -3.24
CA ALA A 131 -20.28 -22.72 -2.25
C ALA A 131 -20.62 -24.11 -2.82
#